data_AF-A0A2D7QJ28-F1
#
_entry.id   AF-A0A2D7QJ28-F1
#
_cell.length_a   1.000
_cell.length_b   1.000
_cell.length_c   1.000
_cell.angle_alpha   90.00
_cell.angle_beta   90.00
_cell.angle_gamma   90.00
#
_symmetry.space_group_name_H-M   'P 1'
#
loop_
_entity.id
_entity.type
_entity.pdbx_description
1 polymer ?
#
loop_
_entity_poly.entity_id
_entity_poly.type
_entity_poly.pdbx_seq_one_letter_code
_entity_poly.pdbx_strand_id
1 'polypeptide(L)'
;MSYVISQIFAGFFLGMVVSIPLIWRLGFGQVRHSLSIIGAISILLASGYILRSKGIVRFGKRQIWVRFHRILASFGLTLIFIHGAFKPTFWYSWLPFILALGSLITGLAISIAKIRNRKRLLLIHSFFSPLLLISIVLHGSKKMDHDNFFPLSGEHQVACIQCHTVSNYVDYTCLTCHVHNNSEVLEPHSIHGVIPYDPTLTDVQVIAQCLDCHQTEINKREYGKNRANWDYN
;
A
#
# COMPACT_ATOMS: atom_id res chain seq x y z
N MET A 1 -22.75 -26.48 8.74
CA MET A 1 -21.44 -25.90 9.10
C MET A 1 -20.48 -25.89 7.91
N SER A 2 -20.35 -27.02 7.19
CA SER A 2 -19.53 -27.19 5.97
C SER A 2 -19.74 -26.12 4.89
N TYR A 3 -21.00 -25.81 4.54
CA TYR A 3 -21.30 -24.86 3.45
C TYR A 3 -20.90 -23.41 3.75
N VAL A 4 -20.91 -22.99 5.02
CA VAL A 4 -20.50 -21.63 5.43
C VAL A 4 -18.98 -21.48 5.35
N ILE A 5 -18.27 -22.49 5.86
CA ILE A 5 -16.81 -22.54 5.87
C ILE A 5 -16.27 -22.55 4.44
N SER A 6 -16.89 -23.32 3.54
CA SER A 6 -16.55 -23.35 2.11
C SER A 6 -16.61 -21.96 1.44
N GLN A 7 -17.57 -21.11 1.79
CA GLN A 7 -17.69 -19.76 1.22
C GLN A 7 -16.55 -18.84 1.68
N ILE A 8 -16.11 -18.97 2.93
CA ILE A 8 -14.98 -18.21 3.47
C ILE A 8 -13.70 -18.69 2.77
N PHE A 9 -13.48 -19.99 2.70
CA PHE A 9 -12.34 -20.56 1.99
C PHE A 9 -12.28 -20.13 0.52
N ALA A 10 -13.43 -20.06 -0.17
CA ALA A 10 -13.47 -19.58 -1.55
C ALA A 10 -12.93 -18.14 -1.70
N GLY A 11 -13.32 -17.23 -0.81
CA GLY A 11 -12.81 -15.86 -0.82
C GLY A 11 -11.32 -15.79 -0.48
N PHE A 12 -10.86 -16.56 0.50
CA PHE A 12 -9.44 -16.67 0.85
C PHE A 12 -8.58 -17.20 -0.30
N PHE A 13 -9.00 -18.32 -0.91
CA PHE A 13 -8.30 -18.92 -2.06
C PHE A 13 -8.26 -17.96 -3.24
N LEU A 14 -9.35 -17.28 -3.54
CA LEU A 14 -9.37 -16.26 -4.59
C LEU A 14 -8.37 -15.14 -4.31
N GLY A 15 -8.27 -14.71 -3.05
CA GLY A 15 -7.28 -13.71 -2.63
C GLY A 15 -5.86 -14.15 -2.90
N MET A 16 -5.51 -15.37 -2.47
CA MET A 16 -4.19 -15.99 -2.68
C MET A 16 -3.85 -16.17 -4.16
N VAL A 17 -4.78 -16.73 -4.94
CA VAL A 17 -4.58 -17.01 -6.38
C VAL A 17 -4.37 -15.72 -7.17
N VAL A 18 -5.02 -14.61 -6.78
CA VAL A 18 -4.80 -13.32 -7.42
C VAL A 18 -3.49 -12.68 -6.95
N SER A 19 -3.22 -12.69 -5.65
CA SER A 19 -2.08 -11.95 -5.10
C SER A 19 -0.72 -12.61 -5.37
N ILE A 20 -0.62 -13.94 -5.25
CA ILE A 20 0.67 -14.65 -5.32
C ILE A 20 1.34 -14.47 -6.69
N PRO A 21 0.66 -14.71 -7.83
CA PRO A 21 1.27 -14.52 -9.15
C PRO A 21 1.63 -13.05 -9.42
N LEU A 22 0.80 -12.11 -8.96
CA LEU A 22 1.07 -10.68 -9.11
C LEU A 22 2.32 -10.25 -8.32
N ILE A 23 2.44 -10.69 -7.07
CA ILE A 23 3.60 -10.41 -6.23
C ILE A 23 4.86 -11.05 -6.83
N TRP A 24 4.77 -12.29 -7.31
CA TRP A 24 5.89 -12.98 -7.92
C TRP A 24 6.35 -12.32 -9.23
N ARG A 25 5.41 -11.88 -10.08
CA ARG A 25 5.72 -11.29 -11.39
C ARG A 25 6.17 -9.84 -11.33
N LEU A 26 5.55 -9.02 -10.49
CA LEU A 26 5.73 -7.56 -10.48
C LEU A 26 6.52 -7.06 -9.26
N GLY A 27 6.76 -7.92 -8.28
CA GLY A 27 7.37 -7.55 -7.00
C GLY A 27 6.35 -6.93 -6.04
N PHE A 28 6.54 -7.19 -4.74
CA PHE A 28 5.61 -6.77 -3.69
C PHE A 28 5.41 -5.25 -3.64
N GLY A 29 6.48 -4.46 -3.77
CA GLY A 29 6.42 -2.99 -3.70
C GLY A 29 5.49 -2.37 -4.74
N GLN A 30 5.51 -2.89 -5.97
CA GLN A 30 4.70 -2.43 -7.09
C GLN A 30 3.20 -2.70 -6.85
N VAL A 31 2.86 -3.89 -6.35
CA VAL A 31 1.46 -4.35 -6.25
C VAL A 31 0.82 -4.06 -4.90
N ARG A 32 1.61 -3.78 -3.86
CA ARG A 32 1.16 -3.61 -2.47
C ARG A 32 0.01 -2.61 -2.33
N HIS A 33 0.09 -1.45 -2.99
CA HIS A 33 -0.96 -0.42 -2.91
C HIS A 33 -2.22 -0.85 -3.66
N SER A 34 -2.07 -1.40 -4.86
CA SER A 34 -3.19 -1.91 -5.66
C SER A 34 -3.96 -3.01 -4.94
N LEU A 35 -3.26 -3.96 -4.30
CA LEU A 35 -3.88 -5.02 -3.49
C LEU A 35 -4.69 -4.44 -2.32
N SER A 36 -4.17 -3.40 -1.65
CA SER A 36 -4.88 -2.72 -0.56
C SER A 36 -6.14 -2.00 -1.04
N ILE A 37 -6.08 -1.29 -2.17
CA ILE A 37 -7.24 -0.60 -2.77
C ILE A 37 -8.33 -1.60 -3.14
N ILE A 38 -7.97 -2.68 -3.83
CA ILE A 38 -8.92 -3.74 -4.21
C ILE A 38 -9.51 -4.38 -2.95
N GLY A 39 -8.69 -4.64 -1.93
CA GLY A 39 -9.13 -5.14 -0.63
C GLY A 39 -10.16 -4.21 0.02
N ALA A 40 -9.89 -2.91 0.09
CA ALA A 40 -10.78 -1.91 0.66
C ALA A 40 -12.13 -1.83 -0.09
N ILE A 41 -12.10 -1.83 -1.42
CA ILE A 41 -13.33 -1.86 -2.25
C ILE A 41 -14.14 -3.13 -1.96
N SER A 42 -13.48 -4.29 -1.83
CA SER A 42 -14.16 -5.54 -1.48
C SER A 42 -14.82 -5.49 -0.11
N ILE A 43 -14.16 -4.89 0.90
CA ILE A 43 -14.75 -4.69 2.24
C ILE A 43 -15.92 -3.70 2.19
N LEU A 44 -15.83 -2.63 1.40
CA LEU A 44 -16.92 -1.68 1.20
C LEU A 44 -18.16 -2.39 0.61
N LEU A 45 -17.97 -3.17 -0.45
CA LEU A 45 -19.05 -3.96 -1.07
C LEU A 45 -19.63 -4.99 -0.10
N ALA A 46 -18.78 -5.67 0.67
CA ALA A 46 -19.23 -6.61 1.70
C ALA A 46 -20.07 -5.91 2.80
N SER A 47 -19.68 -4.69 3.17
CA SER A 47 -20.38 -3.87 4.17
C SER A 47 -21.76 -3.40 3.68
N GLY A 48 -21.99 -3.38 2.37
CA GLY A 48 -23.30 -3.14 1.76
C GLY A 48 -24.41 -4.08 2.26
N TYR A 49 -24.07 -5.24 2.83
CA TYR A 49 -25.04 -6.12 3.49
C TYR A 49 -25.81 -5.43 4.64
N ILE A 50 -25.24 -4.42 5.29
CA ILE A 50 -25.91 -3.63 6.34
C ILE A 50 -27.19 -2.96 5.78
N LEU A 51 -27.15 -2.49 4.53
CA LEU A 51 -28.32 -1.89 3.89
C LEU A 51 -29.45 -2.91 3.73
N ARG A 52 -29.09 -4.15 3.37
CA ARG A 52 -30.04 -5.25 3.25
C ARG A 52 -30.58 -5.73 4.60
N SER A 53 -29.75 -5.74 5.64
CA SER A 53 -30.15 -6.18 6.99
C SER A 53 -31.09 -5.18 7.67
N LYS A 54 -30.91 -3.88 7.41
CA LYS A 54 -31.80 -2.81 7.87
C LYS A 54 -33.07 -2.62 7.02
N GLY A 55 -33.22 -3.39 5.94
CA GLY A 55 -34.43 -3.36 5.09
C GLY A 55 -34.51 -2.17 4.13
N ILE A 56 -33.42 -1.41 3.97
CA ILE A 56 -33.30 -0.31 2.99
C ILE A 56 -33.33 -0.89 1.57
N VAL A 57 -32.58 -1.97 1.35
CA VAL A 57 -32.59 -2.72 0.09
C VAL A 57 -33.43 -3.98 0.25
N ARG A 58 -34.35 -4.26 -0.67
CA ARG A 58 -35.28 -5.41 -0.56
C ARG A 58 -35.18 -6.44 -1.69
N PHE A 59 -34.41 -6.17 -2.74
CA PHE A 59 -34.26 -7.11 -3.86
C PHE A 59 -33.38 -8.31 -3.51
N GLY A 60 -33.67 -9.43 -4.17
CA GLY A 60 -32.91 -10.67 -4.03
C GLY A 60 -33.11 -11.42 -2.71
N LYS A 61 -32.77 -12.70 -2.74
CA LYS A 61 -32.88 -13.59 -1.56
C LYS A 61 -31.81 -13.23 -0.53
N ARG A 62 -32.19 -13.17 0.76
CA ARG A 62 -31.27 -12.87 1.88
C ARG A 62 -30.04 -13.79 1.90
N GLN A 63 -30.20 -15.06 1.55
CA GLN A 63 -29.11 -16.05 1.51
C GLN A 63 -28.02 -15.67 0.49
N ILE A 64 -28.41 -15.09 -0.64
CA ILE A 64 -27.48 -14.65 -1.69
C ILE A 64 -26.63 -13.49 -1.18
N TRP A 65 -27.27 -12.49 -0.56
CA TRP A 65 -26.56 -11.36 0.06
C TRP A 65 -25.57 -11.78 1.14
N VAL A 66 -25.94 -12.73 1.99
CA VAL A 66 -25.04 -13.28 3.02
C VAL A 66 -23.87 -14.04 2.38
N ARG A 67 -24.10 -14.76 1.28
CA ARG A 67 -23.03 -15.43 0.52
C ARG A 67 -22.05 -14.41 -0.06
N PHE A 68 -22.55 -13.37 -0.74
CA PHE A 68 -21.72 -12.30 -1.29
C PHE A 68 -20.89 -11.61 -0.21
N HIS A 69 -21.52 -11.23 0.90
CA HIS A 69 -20.83 -10.63 2.04
C HIS A 69 -19.66 -11.50 2.52
N ARG A 70 -19.86 -12.80 2.71
CA ARG A 70 -18.80 -13.71 3.18
C ARG A 70 -17.63 -13.84 2.21
N ILE A 71 -17.92 -14.01 0.92
CA ILE A 71 -16.88 -14.16 -0.12
C ILE A 71 -16.08 -12.87 -0.23
N LEU A 72 -16.75 -11.72 -0.37
CA LEU A 72 -16.11 -10.42 -0.53
C LEU A 72 -15.36 -9.98 0.74
N ALA A 73 -15.91 -10.23 1.93
CA ALA A 73 -15.23 -9.93 3.19
C ALA A 73 -13.96 -10.79 3.33
N SER A 74 -14.04 -12.09 3.04
CA SER A 74 -12.88 -12.98 3.14
C SER A 74 -11.82 -12.66 2.10
N PHE A 75 -12.21 -12.36 0.87
CA PHE A 75 -11.31 -11.92 -0.20
C PHE A 75 -10.61 -10.61 0.18
N GLY A 76 -11.39 -9.60 0.58
CA GLY A 76 -10.89 -8.29 0.97
C GLY A 76 -9.94 -8.35 2.17
N LEU A 77 -10.31 -9.09 3.22
CA LEU A 77 -9.45 -9.30 4.40
C LEU A 77 -8.14 -9.99 4.03
N THR A 78 -8.18 -10.98 3.12
CA THR A 78 -6.97 -11.66 2.65
C THR A 78 -5.99 -10.68 2.01
N LEU A 79 -6.48 -9.82 1.10
CA LEU A 79 -5.65 -8.78 0.46
C LEU A 79 -5.10 -7.76 1.46
N ILE A 80 -5.91 -7.35 2.44
CA ILE A 80 -5.48 -6.42 3.51
C ILE A 80 -4.39 -7.06 4.38
N PHE A 81 -4.52 -8.34 4.73
CA PHE A 81 -3.48 -9.04 5.50
C PHE A 81 -2.18 -9.20 4.70
N ILE A 82 -2.25 -9.55 3.41
CA ILE A 82 -1.07 -9.60 2.54
C ILE A 82 -0.38 -8.24 2.46
N HIS A 83 -1.16 -7.16 2.33
CA HIS A 83 -0.64 -5.79 2.34
C HIS A 83 0.08 -5.46 3.66
N GLY A 84 -0.52 -5.83 4.80
CA GLY A 84 0.00 -5.54 6.14
C GLY A 84 1.12 -6.45 6.64
N ALA A 85 1.30 -7.65 6.06
CA ALA A 85 2.22 -8.68 6.56
C ALA A 85 3.71 -8.28 6.54
N PHE A 86 4.09 -7.19 5.86
CA PHE A 86 5.49 -6.95 5.54
C PHE A 86 6.24 -5.87 6.36
N LYS A 87 5.62 -4.88 7.04
CA LYS A 87 6.29 -3.98 8.01
C LYS A 87 5.29 -3.23 8.93
N PRO A 88 5.12 -3.62 10.21
CA PRO A 88 4.27 -2.90 11.17
C PRO A 88 5.07 -1.83 11.93
N THR A 89 5.99 -1.14 11.28
CA THR A 89 6.94 -0.22 11.96
C THR A 89 6.29 1.09 12.39
N PHE A 90 5.05 1.36 11.97
CA PHE A 90 4.33 2.58 12.30
C PHE A 90 3.05 2.28 13.10
N TRP A 91 2.90 2.95 14.24
CA TRP A 91 1.79 2.77 15.18
C TRP A 91 0.40 2.98 14.53
N TYR A 92 0.30 3.88 13.54
CA TYR A 92 -0.92 4.16 12.78
C TYR A 92 -1.37 3.03 11.84
N SER A 93 -0.56 1.97 11.67
CA SER A 93 -0.94 0.77 10.92
C SER A 93 -1.58 -0.32 11.80
N TRP A 94 -1.51 -0.20 13.14
CA TRP A 94 -1.98 -1.23 14.07
C TRP A 94 -3.50 -1.25 14.23
N LEU A 95 -4.15 -0.08 14.23
CA LEU A 95 -5.60 0.03 14.37
C LEU A 95 -6.38 -0.74 13.28
N PRO A 96 -6.15 -0.50 11.97
CA PRO A 96 -6.85 -1.24 10.92
C PRO A 96 -6.53 -2.74 10.95
N PHE A 97 -5.32 -3.13 11.34
CA PHE A 97 -4.93 -4.53 11.50
C PHE A 97 -5.72 -5.22 12.62
N ILE A 98 -5.81 -4.60 13.81
CA ILE A 98 -6.57 -5.13 14.95
C ILE A 98 -8.06 -5.21 14.61
N LEU A 99 -8.62 -4.20 13.94
CA LEU A 99 -10.02 -4.19 13.52
C LEU A 99 -10.29 -5.26 12.45
N ALA A 100 -9.35 -5.51 11.53
CA ALA A 100 -9.46 -6.57 10.52
C ALA A 100 -9.45 -7.96 11.18
N LEU A 101 -8.52 -8.17 12.12
CA LEU A 101 -8.43 -9.40 12.90
C LEU A 101 -9.69 -9.62 13.77
N GLY A 102 -10.17 -8.58 14.45
CA GLY A 102 -11.41 -8.62 15.22
C GLY A 102 -12.63 -8.94 14.35
N SER A 103 -12.71 -8.36 13.14
CA SER A 103 -13.78 -8.66 12.17
C SER A 103 -13.74 -10.12 11.71
N LEU A 104 -12.55 -10.66 11.45
CA LEU A 104 -12.35 -12.06 11.08
C LEU A 104 -12.76 -13.01 12.22
N ILE A 105 -12.23 -12.77 13.43
CA ILE A 105 -12.50 -13.60 14.62
C ILE A 105 -14.00 -13.60 14.93
N THR A 106 -14.64 -12.43 14.96
CA THR A 106 -16.07 -12.33 15.27
C THR A 106 -16.94 -12.97 14.18
N GLY A 107 -16.57 -12.85 12.90
CA GLY A 107 -17.26 -13.50 11.78
C GLY A 107 -17.17 -15.03 11.82
N LEU A 108 -15.99 -15.57 12.15
CA LEU A 108 -15.79 -17.00 12.37
C LEU A 108 -16.54 -17.48 13.61
N ALA A 109 -16.48 -16.74 14.71
CA ALA A 109 -17.19 -17.06 15.95
C ALA A 109 -18.71 -17.17 15.72
N ILE A 110 -19.32 -16.28 14.95
CA ILE A 110 -20.76 -16.36 14.60
C ILE A 110 -21.10 -17.65 13.85
N SER A 111 -20.16 -18.19 13.07
CA SER A 111 -20.36 -19.40 12.26
C SER A 111 -20.38 -20.69 13.09
N ILE A 112 -19.76 -20.67 14.28
CA ILE A 112 -19.68 -21.81 15.21
C ILE A 112 -20.50 -21.61 16.49
N ALA A 113 -20.95 -20.38 16.78
CA ALA A 113 -21.58 -20.05 18.05
C ALA A 113 -22.97 -20.69 18.24
N LYS A 114 -23.22 -21.13 19.48
CA LYS A 114 -24.56 -21.53 19.94
C LYS A 114 -25.55 -20.37 19.87
N ILE A 115 -26.83 -20.67 19.65
CA ILE A 115 -27.93 -19.71 19.46
C ILE A 115 -27.97 -18.64 20.57
N ARG A 116 -27.75 -19.03 21.83
CA ARG A 116 -27.76 -18.13 23.00
C ARG A 116 -26.77 -16.96 22.89
N ASN A 117 -25.57 -17.21 22.37
CA ASN A 117 -24.51 -16.19 22.30
C ASN A 117 -24.51 -15.45 20.95
N ARG A 118 -25.24 -15.97 19.96
CA ARG A 118 -25.22 -15.48 18.58
C ARG A 118 -25.69 -14.04 18.43
N LYS A 119 -26.70 -13.61 19.21
CA LYS A 119 -27.17 -12.21 19.19
C LYS A 119 -26.09 -11.21 19.63
N ARG A 120 -25.38 -11.50 20.73
CA ARG A 120 -24.28 -10.65 21.22
C ARG A 120 -23.14 -10.59 20.21
N LEU A 121 -22.74 -11.74 19.66
CA LEU A 121 -21.67 -11.80 18.65
C LEU A 121 -22.03 -11.04 17.36
N LEU A 122 -23.28 -11.14 16.90
CA LEU A 122 -23.76 -10.37 15.75
C LEU A 122 -23.71 -8.85 16.00
N LEU A 123 -24.04 -8.41 17.20
CA LEU A 123 -23.97 -6.99 17.58
C LEU A 123 -22.52 -6.50 17.57
N ILE A 124 -21.61 -7.26 18.21
CA ILE A 124 -20.18 -6.96 18.23
C ILE A 124 -19.63 -6.90 16.79
N HIS A 125 -19.93 -7.91 15.96
CA HIS A 125 -19.47 -7.95 14.56
C HIS A 125 -20.01 -6.77 13.73
N SER A 126 -21.26 -6.38 13.96
CA SER A 126 -21.87 -5.21 13.30
C SER A 126 -21.21 -3.87 13.70
N PHE A 127 -20.48 -3.82 14.81
CA PHE A 127 -19.72 -2.64 15.23
C PHE A 127 -18.31 -2.62 14.64
N PHE A 128 -17.64 -3.78 14.58
CA PHE A 128 -16.30 -3.90 13.99
C PHE A 128 -16.27 -3.55 12.48
N SER A 129 -17.28 -3.97 11.71
CA SER A 129 -17.31 -3.75 10.26
C SER A 129 -17.26 -2.27 9.81
N PRO A 130 -18.10 -1.35 10.33
CA PRO A 130 -18.03 0.07 9.96
C PRO A 130 -16.77 0.75 10.49
N LEU A 131 -16.29 0.38 11.68
CA LEU A 131 -15.04 0.91 12.24
C LEU A 131 -13.84 0.50 11.39
N LEU A 132 -13.78 -0.75 10.94
CA LEU A 132 -12.73 -1.23 10.05
C LEU A 132 -12.73 -0.42 8.76
N LEU A 133 -13.89 -0.22 8.14
CA LEU A 133 -13.99 0.54 6.89
C LEU A 133 -13.51 1.99 7.07
N ILE A 134 -13.96 2.67 8.13
CA ILE A 134 -13.52 4.03 8.45
C ILE A 134 -12.00 4.06 8.69
N SER A 135 -11.48 3.11 9.48
CA SER A 135 -10.06 3.03 9.78
C SER A 135 -9.21 2.78 8.52
N ILE A 136 -9.67 1.97 7.57
CA ILE A 136 -8.97 1.73 6.30
C ILE A 136 -8.91 3.02 5.48
N VAL A 137 -10.03 3.74 5.38
CA VAL A 137 -10.10 5.01 4.61
C VAL A 137 -9.19 6.07 5.23
N LEU A 138 -9.21 6.24 6.56
CA LEU A 138 -8.36 7.19 7.26
C LEU A 138 -6.88 6.80 7.26
N HIS A 139 -6.57 5.50 7.29
CA HIS A 139 -5.19 5.04 7.14
C HIS A 139 -4.64 5.36 5.74
N GLY A 140 -5.46 5.18 4.70
CA GLY A 140 -5.07 5.45 3.32
C GLY A 140 -4.96 6.94 2.95
N SER A 141 -5.50 7.85 3.76
CA SER A 141 -5.46 9.30 3.47
C SER A 141 -4.13 9.96 3.84
N LYS A 142 -3.36 9.37 4.78
CA LYS A 142 -2.04 9.89 5.17
C LYS A 142 -0.96 9.36 4.23
N LYS A 143 -0.79 10.02 3.08
CA LYS A 143 0.38 9.79 2.21
C LYS A 143 1.62 10.43 2.83
N MET A 144 2.78 9.80 2.64
CA MET A 144 4.06 10.51 2.74
C MET A 144 3.99 11.65 1.72
N ASP A 145 3.97 12.87 2.22
CA ASP A 145 3.73 14.05 1.40
C ASP A 145 5.02 14.42 0.66
N HIS A 146 5.12 13.94 -0.57
CA HIS A 146 6.20 14.22 -1.49
C HIS A 146 6.21 15.69 -1.90
N ASP A 147 5.09 16.41 -1.80
CA ASP A 147 5.02 17.82 -2.17
C ASP A 147 5.91 18.70 -1.27
N ASN A 148 6.24 18.24 -0.07
CA ASN A 148 7.14 18.96 0.84
C ASN A 148 8.63 18.75 0.54
N PHE A 149 9.02 17.69 -0.18
CA PHE A 149 10.42 17.29 -0.37
C PHE A 149 10.83 17.10 -1.84
N PHE A 150 10.01 16.40 -2.63
CA PHE A 150 10.20 16.18 -4.08
C PHE A 150 8.88 15.65 -4.72
N PRO A 151 8.09 16.48 -5.43
CA PRO A 151 6.74 16.18 -5.87
C PRO A 151 6.75 15.20 -7.03
N LEU A 152 5.88 14.19 -6.93
CA LEU A 152 5.73 13.16 -7.95
C LEU A 152 4.71 13.61 -9.00
N SER A 153 5.17 14.36 -10.00
CA SER A 153 4.33 14.91 -11.07
C SER A 153 5.00 14.82 -12.43
N GLY A 154 4.20 14.91 -13.50
CA GLY A 154 4.69 14.70 -14.87
C GLY A 154 5.40 13.35 -15.00
N GLU A 155 6.60 13.36 -15.57
CA GLU A 155 7.45 12.17 -15.74
C GLU A 155 7.90 11.52 -14.41
N HIS A 156 7.88 12.27 -13.30
CA HIS A 156 8.20 11.74 -11.97
C HIS A 156 7.00 11.09 -11.27
N GLN A 157 5.85 10.97 -11.92
CA GLN A 157 4.68 10.24 -11.39
C GLN A 157 4.87 8.73 -11.53
N VAL A 158 5.91 8.21 -10.87
CA VAL A 158 6.34 6.81 -10.95
C VAL A 158 5.99 6.03 -9.68
N ALA A 159 6.09 4.70 -9.75
CA ALA A 159 5.92 3.86 -8.57
C ALA A 159 7.03 4.14 -7.54
N CYS A 160 6.71 4.09 -6.24
CA CYS A 160 7.67 4.39 -5.16
C CYS A 160 8.99 3.60 -5.28
N ILE A 161 8.94 2.35 -5.79
CA ILE A 161 10.12 1.48 -5.97
C ILE A 161 11.09 2.00 -7.04
N GLN A 162 10.63 2.87 -7.95
CA GLN A 162 11.48 3.46 -8.98
C GLN A 162 12.52 4.40 -8.37
N CYS A 163 12.19 5.06 -7.26
CA CYS A 163 13.14 5.89 -6.52
C CYS A 163 13.69 5.14 -5.29
N HIS A 164 12.83 4.42 -4.55
CA HIS A 164 13.18 3.70 -3.34
C HIS A 164 13.49 2.23 -3.62
N THR A 165 14.73 1.94 -4.00
CA THR A 165 15.18 0.58 -4.33
C THR A 165 15.29 -0.35 -3.11
N VAL A 166 15.32 0.22 -1.90
CA VAL A 166 15.40 -0.52 -0.64
C VAL A 166 14.05 -0.50 0.08
N SER A 167 13.71 -1.62 0.72
CA SER A 167 12.41 -1.81 1.39
C SER A 167 12.13 -0.89 2.60
N ASN A 168 13.11 -0.08 3.03
CA ASN A 168 12.93 0.87 4.13
C ASN A 168 12.22 2.16 3.66
N TYR A 169 12.16 2.45 2.35
CA TYR A 169 11.61 3.69 1.79
C TYR A 169 12.21 4.97 2.43
N VAL A 170 13.41 4.85 2.98
CA VAL A 170 14.22 5.96 3.52
C VAL A 170 15.28 6.31 2.49
N ASP A 171 15.97 5.29 1.97
CA ASP A 171 16.96 5.47 0.93
C ASP A 171 16.27 5.60 -0.42
N TYR A 172 16.78 6.50 -1.26
CA TYR A 172 16.29 6.72 -2.61
C TYR A 172 17.46 6.96 -3.57
N THR A 173 17.20 6.81 -4.87
CA THR A 173 18.14 7.15 -5.93
C THR A 173 17.40 7.71 -7.14
N CYS A 174 18.00 8.71 -7.78
CA CYS A 174 17.54 9.22 -9.08
C CYS A 174 18.12 8.40 -10.25
N LEU A 175 19.13 7.58 -9.98
CA LEU A 175 19.95 6.90 -10.99
C LEU A 175 19.22 5.76 -11.71
N THR A 176 18.05 5.35 -11.21
CA THR A 176 17.19 4.38 -11.90
C THR A 176 16.73 4.89 -13.26
N CYS A 177 16.54 6.22 -13.41
CA CYS A 177 16.17 6.85 -14.67
C CYS A 177 17.25 7.82 -15.18
N HIS A 178 18.00 8.49 -14.30
CA HIS A 178 19.02 9.48 -14.64
C HIS A 178 20.44 8.91 -14.54
N VAL A 179 20.90 8.27 -15.60
CA VAL A 179 22.23 7.65 -15.67
C VAL A 179 23.35 8.68 -15.47
N HIS A 180 24.31 8.39 -14.58
CA HIS A 180 25.47 9.24 -14.25
C HIS A 180 26.80 8.47 -14.40
N ASN A 181 26.93 7.63 -15.43
CA ASN A 181 28.11 6.77 -15.62
C ASN A 181 28.81 6.98 -16.98
N ASN A 182 28.57 8.11 -17.65
CA ASN A 182 29.27 8.47 -18.88
C ASN A 182 30.41 9.46 -18.58
N SER A 183 31.37 9.58 -19.51
CA SER A 183 32.54 10.46 -19.34
C SER A 183 32.15 11.94 -19.22
N GLU A 184 31.13 12.39 -19.95
CA GLU A 184 30.65 13.78 -19.93
C GLU A 184 30.16 14.22 -18.55
N VAL A 185 29.67 13.28 -17.74
CA VAL A 185 29.25 13.52 -16.36
C VAL A 185 30.38 13.22 -15.38
N LEU A 186 31.09 12.11 -15.54
CA LEU A 186 32.10 11.66 -14.58
C LEU A 186 33.32 12.59 -14.53
N GLU A 187 33.76 13.12 -15.67
CA GLU A 187 34.95 13.98 -15.75
C GLU A 187 34.76 15.31 -15.00
N PRO A 188 33.67 16.09 -15.21
CA PRO A 188 33.41 17.28 -14.40
C PRO A 188 33.27 16.97 -12.90
N HIS A 189 32.57 15.89 -12.54
CA HIS A 189 32.41 15.52 -11.13
C HIS A 189 33.76 15.11 -10.49
N SER A 190 34.68 14.55 -11.27
CA SER A 190 36.04 14.27 -10.82
C SER A 190 36.88 15.53 -10.65
N ILE A 191 36.86 16.42 -11.66
CA ILE A 191 37.59 17.71 -11.62
C ILE A 191 37.16 18.53 -10.41
N HIS A 192 35.86 18.50 -10.07
CA HIS A 192 35.31 19.23 -8.93
C HIS A 192 35.37 18.45 -7.60
N GLY A 193 36.02 17.29 -7.56
CA GLY A 193 36.26 16.53 -6.33
C GLY A 193 35.00 15.91 -5.71
N VAL A 194 33.92 15.76 -6.48
CA VAL A 194 32.70 15.07 -6.03
C VAL A 194 32.93 13.55 -5.98
N ILE A 195 33.75 13.03 -6.90
CA ILE A 195 34.18 11.64 -6.99
C ILE A 195 35.68 11.58 -7.34
N PRO A 196 36.41 10.48 -7.06
CA PRO A 196 37.80 10.35 -7.46
C PRO A 196 37.98 10.19 -8.99
N TYR A 197 39.21 10.36 -9.50
CA TYR A 197 39.57 10.29 -10.92
C TYR A 197 39.36 8.91 -11.58
N ASP A 198 39.42 7.85 -10.77
CA ASP A 198 39.06 6.49 -11.17
C ASP A 198 37.97 5.98 -10.22
N PRO A 199 36.71 6.39 -10.42
CA PRO A 199 35.64 6.13 -9.47
C PRO A 199 35.17 4.67 -9.56
N THR A 200 35.02 4.03 -8.41
CA THR A 200 34.38 2.71 -8.33
C THR A 200 32.88 2.83 -8.57
N LEU A 201 32.21 1.72 -8.88
CA LEU A 201 30.75 1.68 -9.00
C LEU A 201 30.05 2.21 -7.73
N THR A 202 30.66 2.01 -6.56
CA THR A 202 30.16 2.50 -5.27
C THR A 202 30.26 4.01 -5.18
N ASP A 203 31.35 4.62 -5.63
CA ASP A 203 31.55 6.07 -5.61
C ASP A 203 30.52 6.79 -6.49
N VAL A 204 30.19 6.19 -7.65
CA VAL A 204 29.13 6.68 -8.54
C VAL A 204 27.72 6.48 -7.94
N GLN A 205 27.51 5.42 -7.15
CA GLN A 205 26.22 5.17 -6.48
C GLN A 205 25.96 6.11 -5.29
N VAL A 206 27.01 6.63 -4.64
CA VAL A 206 26.90 7.55 -3.49
C VAL A 206 26.45 8.97 -3.89
N ILE A 207 26.33 9.26 -5.19
CA ILE A 207 25.66 10.46 -5.75
C ILE A 207 24.17 10.55 -5.33
N ALA A 208 23.66 9.63 -4.50
CA ALA A 208 22.30 9.57 -3.94
C ALA A 208 21.75 10.89 -3.34
N GLN A 209 22.59 11.89 -3.08
CA GLN A 209 22.14 13.25 -2.81
C GLN A 209 22.30 14.14 -4.05
N CYS A 210 21.75 13.73 -5.20
CA CYS A 210 21.84 14.52 -6.44
C CYS A 210 21.35 15.97 -6.19
N LEU A 211 20.28 16.09 -5.40
CA LEU A 211 19.69 17.38 -5.00
C LEU A 211 20.54 18.18 -4.02
N ASP A 212 21.66 17.66 -3.50
CA ASP A 212 22.58 18.47 -2.69
C ASP A 212 23.43 19.43 -3.53
N CYS A 213 23.57 19.16 -4.84
CA CYS A 213 24.34 19.97 -5.77
C CYS A 213 23.56 20.36 -7.03
N HIS A 214 22.68 19.49 -7.54
CA HIS A 214 21.89 19.73 -8.73
C HIS A 214 20.52 20.30 -8.39
N GLN A 215 20.13 21.35 -9.11
CA GLN A 215 18.79 21.89 -9.05
C GLN A 215 17.90 21.29 -10.13
N THR A 216 16.62 21.12 -9.81
CA THR A 216 15.59 20.78 -10.80
C THR A 216 14.31 21.55 -10.51
N GLU A 217 13.63 21.99 -11.55
CA GLU A 217 12.32 22.62 -11.43
C GLU A 217 11.21 21.60 -11.74
N ILE A 218 10.25 21.44 -10.83
CA ILE A 218 9.07 20.61 -11.04
C ILE A 218 7.85 21.44 -10.62
N ASN A 219 6.90 21.63 -11.55
CA ASN A 219 5.71 22.47 -11.36
C ASN A 219 6.01 23.87 -10.82
N LYS A 220 7.02 24.56 -11.38
CA LYS A 220 7.43 25.92 -10.96
C LYS A 220 7.97 25.99 -9.53
N ARG A 221 8.40 24.87 -8.97
CA ARG A 221 9.09 24.80 -7.69
C ARG A 221 10.47 24.19 -7.90
N GLU A 222 11.49 24.88 -7.43
CA GLU A 222 12.87 24.42 -7.48
C GLU A 222 13.16 23.48 -6.31
N TYR A 223 13.87 22.40 -6.62
CA TYR A 223 14.35 21.38 -5.68
C TYR A 223 15.86 21.31 -5.72
N GLY A 224 16.42 20.98 -4.56
CA GLY A 224 17.86 20.88 -4.35
C GLY A 224 18.51 22.18 -3.86
N LYS A 225 19.73 22.08 -3.36
CA LYS A 225 20.50 23.24 -2.91
C LYS A 225 21.10 23.92 -4.12
N ASN A 226 21.04 25.25 -4.14
CA ASN A 226 21.86 26.04 -5.05
C ASN A 226 23.31 25.99 -4.55
N ARG A 227 24.03 24.93 -4.88
CA ARG A 227 25.48 24.82 -4.66
C ARG A 227 26.17 24.78 -6.02
N ALA A 228 26.07 25.84 -6.78
CA ALA A 228 27.13 26.85 -6.79
C ALA A 228 26.88 27.88 -7.88
N ASN A 229 27.31 29.11 -7.59
CA ASN A 229 27.73 30.01 -8.66
C ASN A 229 28.99 29.39 -9.28
N TRP A 230 28.80 28.60 -10.33
CA TRP A 230 29.89 28.16 -11.19
C TRP A 230 30.15 29.28 -12.21
N ASP A 231 30.63 30.43 -11.74
CA ASP A 231 31.22 31.42 -12.63
C ASP A 231 32.57 30.85 -13.09
N TYR A 232 32.55 30.16 -14.22
CA TYR A 232 33.77 29.78 -14.93
C TYR A 232 34.40 31.05 -15.50
N ASN A 233 35.45 31.54 -14.83
CA ASN A 233 36.42 32.47 -15.44
C ASN A 233 37.43 31.67 -16.28
#